data_AF-A0A5E7FWS7-F1
#
_entry.id   AF-A0A5E7FWS7-F1
#
_cell.length_a   1.000
_cell.length_b   1.000
_cell.length_c   1.000
_cell.angle_alpha   90.00
_cell.angle_beta   90.00
_cell.angle_gamma   90.00
#
_symmetry.space_group_name_H-M   'P 1'
#
loop_
_entity.id
_entity.type
_entity.pdbx_description
1 polymer ?
#
loop_
_entity_poly.entity_id
_entity_poly.type
_entity_poly.pdbx_seq_one_letter_code
_entity_poly.pdbx_strand_id
1 'polypeptide(L)'
;MMLKVIAAVLPVVFSASSWAVNFESCPGPSAIQGVNGIYTAPTASGKGEWLGVVNRGPASAISSFESAVFYPSGNQSGNVGTVGYCEYKTQDGVSMNMRYRPGETPDVAVKLRNAENWKEITTGLGLVLYECANKAPGVCAFSEVEG
;
A
#
# COMPACT_ATOMS: atom_id res chain seq x y z
N MET A 1 -50.98 -10.25 -39.84
CA MET A 1 -50.25 -9.07 -39.33
C MET A 1 -49.25 -9.55 -38.30
N MET A 2 -47.96 -9.30 -38.55
CA MET A 2 -46.84 -9.68 -37.68
C MET A 2 -46.66 -8.62 -36.57
N LEU A 3 -46.65 -9.04 -35.31
CA LEU A 3 -46.09 -8.22 -34.23
C LEU A 3 -44.74 -8.85 -33.84
N LYS A 4 -43.65 -8.20 -34.24
CA LYS A 4 -42.28 -8.53 -33.82
C LYS A 4 -42.05 -7.98 -32.42
N VAL A 5 -41.83 -8.86 -31.45
CA VAL A 5 -41.39 -8.48 -30.09
C VAL A 5 -39.89 -8.20 -30.15
N ILE A 6 -39.51 -6.92 -30.05
CA ILE A 6 -38.11 -6.50 -29.92
C ILE A 6 -37.76 -6.56 -28.44
N ALA A 7 -37.00 -7.58 -28.04
CA ALA A 7 -36.43 -7.68 -26.71
C ALA A 7 -35.24 -6.70 -26.60
N ALA A 8 -35.46 -5.56 -25.94
CA ALA A 8 -34.40 -4.62 -25.60
C ALA A 8 -33.63 -5.15 -24.38
N VAL A 9 -32.43 -5.68 -24.62
CA VAL A 9 -31.48 -6.05 -23.57
C VAL A 9 -30.80 -4.76 -23.09
N LEU A 10 -31.18 -4.26 -21.91
CA LEU A 10 -30.46 -3.16 -21.26
C LEU A 10 -29.08 -3.66 -20.79
N PRO A 11 -27.97 -3.02 -21.19
CA PRO A 11 -26.68 -3.29 -20.55
C PRO A 11 -26.72 -2.71 -19.14
N VAL A 12 -26.67 -3.60 -18.13
CA VAL A 12 -26.45 -3.21 -16.74
C VAL A 12 -25.02 -2.69 -16.65
N VAL A 13 -24.88 -1.37 -16.69
CA VAL A 13 -23.63 -0.68 -16.41
C VAL A 13 -23.37 -0.90 -14.91
N PHE A 14 -22.48 -1.85 -14.59
CA PHE A 14 -21.95 -2.01 -13.24
C PHE A 14 -21.09 -0.78 -12.93
N SER A 15 -21.72 0.26 -12.38
CA SER A 15 -21.02 1.37 -11.78
C SER A 15 -20.28 0.83 -10.56
N ALA A 16 -18.98 0.56 -10.69
CA ALA A 16 -18.11 0.35 -9.55
C ALA A 16 -18.15 1.65 -8.74
N SER A 17 -18.91 1.65 -7.65
CA SER A 17 -18.89 2.75 -6.70
C SER A 17 -17.49 2.82 -6.12
N SER A 18 -16.67 3.76 -6.57
CA SER A 18 -15.43 4.17 -5.94
C SER A 18 -15.78 4.66 -4.54
N TRP A 19 -15.76 3.76 -3.56
CA TRP A 19 -15.76 4.16 -2.16
C TRP A 19 -14.46 4.93 -1.97
N ALA A 20 -14.56 6.22 -1.62
CA ALA A 20 -13.40 7.01 -1.24
C ALA A 20 -12.79 6.32 -0.01
N VAL A 21 -11.73 5.55 -0.23
CA VAL A 21 -11.02 4.86 0.84
C VAL A 21 -10.28 5.95 1.63
N ASN A 22 -10.73 6.23 2.85
CA ASN A 22 -10.15 7.28 3.71
C ASN A 22 -8.85 6.85 4.41
N PHE A 23 -8.21 5.80 3.90
CA PHE A 23 -6.98 5.23 4.45
C PHE A 23 -6.14 4.65 3.33
N GLU A 24 -4.85 4.58 3.59
CA GLU A 24 -3.86 3.98 2.73
C GLU A 24 -3.38 2.66 3.35
N SER A 25 -2.86 1.75 2.53
CA SER A 25 -2.26 0.51 2.99
C SER A 25 -1.16 0.04 2.05
N CYS A 26 -0.34 -0.91 2.51
CA CYS A 26 0.63 -1.55 1.61
C CYS A 26 -0.08 -2.14 0.38
N PRO A 27 0.40 -1.86 -0.85
CA PRO A 27 -0.23 -2.35 -2.07
C PRO A 27 -0.22 -3.88 -2.11
N GLY A 28 -1.28 -4.48 -2.64
CA GLY A 28 -1.29 -5.91 -2.92
C GLY A 28 -0.28 -6.27 -4.01
N PRO A 29 0.34 -7.47 -4.00
CA PRO A 29 1.33 -7.87 -5.01
C PRO A 29 0.89 -7.69 -6.46
N SER A 30 -0.39 -7.94 -6.77
CA SER A 30 -0.94 -7.79 -8.12
C SER A 30 -1.14 -6.33 -8.57
N ALA A 31 -1.14 -5.37 -7.65
CA ALA A 31 -1.25 -3.95 -7.96
C ALA A 31 0.11 -3.30 -8.29
N ILE A 32 1.22 -4.01 -8.01
CA ILE A 32 2.57 -3.51 -8.19
C ILE A 32 3.06 -3.84 -9.60
N GLN A 33 3.43 -2.80 -10.34
CA GLN A 33 3.97 -2.90 -11.69
C GLN A 33 5.47 -2.66 -11.66
N GLY A 34 6.24 -3.55 -12.29
CA GLY A 34 7.70 -3.46 -12.36
C GLY A 34 8.19 -3.23 -13.79
N VAL A 35 9.04 -2.23 -14.00
CA VAL A 35 9.74 -1.97 -15.27
C VAL A 35 11.20 -1.60 -14.98
N ASN A 36 12.16 -2.31 -15.58
CA ASN A 36 13.59 -2.03 -15.44
C ASN A 36 14.09 -1.86 -13.98
N GLY A 37 13.62 -2.74 -13.09
CA GLY A 37 13.98 -2.70 -11.67
C GLY A 37 13.30 -1.61 -10.84
N ILE A 38 12.41 -0.81 -11.44
CA ILE A 38 11.59 0.18 -10.75
C ILE A 38 10.18 -0.39 -10.60
N TYR A 39 9.63 -0.33 -9.39
CA TYR A 39 8.32 -0.85 -9.04
C TYR A 39 7.43 0.25 -8.53
N THR A 40 6.21 0.32 -9.06
CA THR A 40 5.24 1.36 -8.71
C THR A 40 3.86 0.76 -8.44
N ALA A 41 3.11 1.41 -7.57
CA ALA A 41 1.68 1.18 -7.40
C ALA A 41 1.01 2.51 -7.04
N PRO A 42 -0.23 2.76 -7.48
CA PRO A 42 -0.94 3.99 -7.08
C PRO A 42 -1.26 3.96 -5.59
N THR A 43 -1.28 5.13 -4.98
CA THR A 43 -1.89 5.33 -3.66
C THR A 43 -3.41 5.16 -3.74
N ALA A 44 -4.05 4.83 -2.63
CA ALA A 44 -5.51 4.71 -2.53
C ALA A 44 -6.22 6.04 -2.86
N SER A 45 -5.58 7.17 -2.56
CA SER A 45 -6.08 8.51 -2.93
C SER A 45 -5.93 8.83 -4.42
N GLY A 46 -5.07 8.11 -5.14
CA GLY A 46 -4.70 8.38 -6.53
C GLY A 46 -3.84 9.63 -6.75
N LYS A 47 -3.46 10.35 -5.68
CA LYS A 47 -2.65 11.56 -5.76
C LYS A 47 -1.14 11.29 -5.80
N GLY A 48 -0.73 10.17 -5.20
CA GLY A 48 0.65 9.76 -5.05
C GLY A 48 0.93 8.35 -5.56
N GLU A 49 2.13 7.85 -5.26
CA GLU A 49 2.58 6.51 -5.63
C GLU A 49 3.29 5.80 -4.47
N TRP A 50 3.36 4.49 -4.57
CA TRP A 50 4.34 3.66 -3.87
C TRP A 50 5.52 3.43 -4.80
N LEU A 51 6.75 3.57 -4.33
CA LEU A 51 7.96 3.34 -5.13
C LEU A 51 8.92 2.34 -4.48
N GLY A 52 9.28 1.29 -5.21
CA GLY A 52 10.40 0.40 -4.89
C GLY A 52 11.44 0.38 -6.01
N VAL A 53 12.71 0.15 -5.67
CA VAL A 53 13.80 0.02 -6.64
C VAL A 53 14.68 -1.18 -6.26
N VAL A 54 14.97 -2.04 -7.23
CA VAL A 54 15.95 -3.13 -7.10
C VAL A 54 17.07 -2.93 -8.11
N ASN A 55 18.32 -3.07 -7.65
CA ASN A 55 19.49 -2.88 -8.51
C ASN A 55 19.93 -4.20 -9.17
N ARG A 56 18.99 -4.90 -9.81
CA ARG A 56 19.25 -6.15 -10.54
C ARG A 56 18.31 -6.28 -11.73
N GLY A 57 18.88 -6.27 -12.95
CA GLY A 57 18.24 -6.79 -14.15
C GLY A 57 16.85 -6.23 -14.47
N PRO A 58 16.09 -6.91 -15.35
CA PRO A 58 14.69 -6.57 -15.59
C PRO A 58 13.84 -6.83 -14.34
N ALA A 59 12.74 -6.11 -14.21
CA ALA A 59 11.80 -6.32 -13.11
C ALA A 59 11.16 -7.72 -13.20
N SER A 60 11.02 -8.37 -12.05
CA SER A 60 10.38 -9.67 -11.86
C SER A 60 9.05 -9.47 -11.14
N ALA A 61 8.06 -10.33 -11.39
CA ALA A 61 6.76 -10.17 -10.73
C ALA A 61 6.90 -10.29 -9.19
N ILE A 62 6.04 -9.58 -8.46
CA ILE A 62 6.00 -9.66 -7.00
C ILE A 62 5.31 -10.97 -6.59
N SER A 63 5.98 -11.75 -5.75
CA SER A 63 5.47 -13.05 -5.27
C SER A 63 4.70 -12.91 -3.96
N SER A 64 5.17 -12.10 -3.02
CA SER A 64 4.54 -11.96 -1.71
C SER A 64 4.82 -10.63 -1.02
N PHE A 65 3.87 -10.21 -0.20
CA PHE A 65 4.09 -9.23 0.86
C PHE A 65 4.68 -9.93 2.09
N GLU A 66 5.66 -9.29 2.74
CA GLU A 66 6.32 -9.81 3.94
C GLU A 66 5.98 -9.01 5.20
N SER A 67 6.22 -7.70 5.20
CA SER A 67 5.89 -6.85 6.33
C SER A 67 5.82 -5.36 5.96
N ALA A 68 5.28 -4.56 6.87
CA ALA A 68 5.26 -3.12 6.80
C ALA A 68 5.96 -2.55 8.03
N VAL A 69 6.75 -1.49 7.85
CA VAL A 69 7.46 -0.81 8.92
C VAL A 69 6.95 0.62 9.05
N PHE A 70 6.69 1.03 10.29
CA PHE A 70 6.30 2.38 10.65
C PHE A 70 7.20 2.91 11.76
N TYR A 71 7.59 4.17 11.65
CA TYR A 71 8.42 4.86 12.63
C TYR A 71 7.55 5.89 13.38
N PRO A 72 7.34 5.74 14.69
CA PRO A 72 6.56 6.71 15.44
C PRO A 72 7.33 8.02 15.61
N SER A 73 6.59 9.12 15.71
CA SER A 73 7.16 10.45 15.95
C SER A 73 7.97 10.47 17.25
N GLY A 74 9.16 11.06 17.20
CA GLY A 74 10.01 11.24 18.37
C GLY A 74 10.69 9.97 18.91
N ASN A 75 10.63 8.83 18.20
CA ASN A 75 11.19 7.55 18.66
C ASN A 75 10.59 7.08 19.99
N GLN A 76 9.29 7.29 20.18
CA GLN A 76 8.53 6.91 21.38
C GLN A 76 7.27 6.14 20.97
N SER A 77 6.75 5.29 21.86
CA SER A 77 5.50 4.57 21.62
C SER A 77 4.38 5.54 21.27
N GLY A 78 3.64 5.25 20.20
CA GLY A 78 2.63 6.14 19.64
C GLY A 78 2.17 5.69 18.27
N ASN A 79 1.01 6.20 17.83
CA ASN A 79 0.39 5.80 16.56
C ASN A 79 0.51 6.87 15.47
N VAL A 80 1.21 7.98 15.72
CA VAL A 80 1.48 9.04 14.73
C VAL A 80 2.96 9.04 14.40
N GLY A 81 3.29 9.21 13.11
CA GLY A 81 4.65 9.05 12.63
C GLY A 81 4.74 8.99 11.10
N THR A 82 5.65 8.17 10.60
CA THR A 82 5.93 8.04 9.16
C THR A 82 5.97 6.57 8.77
N VAL A 83 5.39 6.23 7.62
CA VAL A 83 5.57 4.89 7.04
C VAL A 83 6.99 4.77 6.52
N GLY A 84 7.72 3.78 7.02
CA GLY A 84 9.07 3.47 6.57
C GLY A 84 9.05 2.83 5.18
N TYR A 85 8.45 1.64 5.09
CA TYR A 85 8.32 0.88 3.85
C TYR A 85 7.38 -0.32 4.02
N CYS A 86 6.93 -0.87 2.89
CA CYS A 86 6.34 -2.19 2.78
C CYS A 86 7.36 -3.11 2.08
N GLU A 87 7.75 -4.20 2.74
CA GLU A 87 8.66 -5.21 2.22
C GLU A 87 7.91 -6.28 1.43
N TYR A 88 8.47 -6.64 0.28
CA TYR A 88 7.98 -7.66 -0.62
C TYR A 88 9.09 -8.60 -1.05
N LYS A 89 8.69 -9.79 -1.50
CA LYS A 89 9.53 -10.72 -2.25
C LYS A 89 9.15 -10.70 -3.72
N THR A 90 10.14 -10.70 -4.60
CA THR A 90 9.95 -10.95 -6.04
C THR A 90 9.94 -12.45 -6.32
N GLN A 91 9.50 -12.87 -7.51
CA GLN A 91 9.50 -14.29 -7.92
C GLN A 91 10.90 -14.89 -8.01
N ASP A 92 11.93 -14.08 -8.27
CA ASP A 92 13.34 -14.47 -8.26
C ASP A 92 13.98 -14.39 -6.86
N GLY A 93 13.18 -14.17 -5.82
CA GLY A 93 13.61 -14.24 -4.42
C GLY A 93 14.36 -13.00 -3.91
N VAL A 94 14.26 -11.87 -4.61
CA VAL A 94 14.84 -10.60 -4.15
C VAL A 94 13.86 -9.92 -3.19
N SER A 95 14.38 -9.42 -2.06
CA SER A 95 13.61 -8.53 -1.18
C SER A 95 13.60 -7.11 -1.74
N MET A 96 12.45 -6.47 -1.69
CA MET A 96 12.23 -5.11 -2.19
C MET A 96 11.36 -4.33 -1.21
N ASN A 97 11.79 -3.10 -0.91
CA ASN A 97 11.04 -2.18 -0.07
C ASN A 97 10.35 -1.14 -0.94
N MET A 98 9.02 -1.06 -0.87
CA MET A 98 8.24 0.04 -1.43
C MET A 98 8.06 1.14 -0.39
N ARG A 99 8.33 2.38 -0.78
CA ARG A 99 8.16 3.57 0.05
C ARG A 99 6.90 4.32 -0.37
N TYR A 100 6.15 4.80 0.62
CA TYR A 100 4.98 5.63 0.41
C TYR A 100 5.40 7.02 -0.08
N ARG A 101 4.74 7.54 -1.12
CA ARG A 101 4.90 8.91 -1.61
C ARG A 101 3.51 9.51 -1.84
N PRO A 102 3.00 10.37 -0.94
CA PRO A 102 1.63 10.88 -1.03
C PRO A 102 1.38 11.83 -2.21
N GLY A 103 2.42 12.22 -2.96
CA GLY A 103 2.34 13.19 -4.05
C GLY A 103 2.37 14.65 -3.58
N GLU A 104 2.37 14.87 -2.27
CA GLU A 104 2.51 16.17 -1.62
C GLU A 104 3.89 16.27 -0.96
N THR A 105 4.50 17.46 -0.97
CA THR A 105 5.79 17.74 -0.32
C THR A 105 5.61 18.90 0.67
N PRO A 106 6.10 18.79 1.93
CA PRO A 106 6.89 17.69 2.51
C PRO A 106 6.08 16.40 2.77
N ASP A 107 6.78 15.31 3.08
CA ASP A 107 6.15 14.03 3.44
C ASP A 107 5.13 14.21 4.57
N VAL A 108 3.94 13.62 4.39
CA VAL A 108 2.81 13.79 5.31
C VAL A 108 2.94 12.84 6.50
N ALA A 109 2.72 13.36 7.71
CA ALA A 109 2.62 12.52 8.90
C ALA A 109 1.38 11.63 8.79
N VAL A 110 1.51 10.38 9.24
CA VAL A 110 0.41 9.41 9.19
C VAL A 110 0.06 8.89 10.57
N LYS A 111 -1.17 8.41 10.70
CA LYS A 111 -1.68 7.73 11.87
C LYS A 111 -2.03 6.28 11.56
N LEU A 112 -1.53 5.34 12.35
CA LEU A 112 -1.84 3.92 12.18
C LEU A 112 -3.35 3.65 12.29
N ARG A 113 -3.83 2.78 11.40
CA ARG A 113 -5.14 2.12 11.47
C ARG A 113 -4.94 0.64 11.80
N ASN A 114 -5.98 -0.01 12.30
CA ASN A 114 -5.94 -1.41 12.71
C ASN A 114 -4.74 -1.68 13.64
N ALA A 115 -4.56 -0.83 14.65
CA ALA A 115 -3.36 -0.79 15.51
C ALA A 115 -3.05 -2.14 16.16
N GLU A 116 -4.04 -3.00 16.36
CA GLU A 116 -3.89 -4.37 16.85
C GLU A 116 -3.05 -5.27 15.93
N ASN A 117 -2.86 -4.91 14.66
CA ASN A 117 -2.00 -5.61 13.70
C ASN A 117 -0.57 -5.07 13.65
N TRP A 118 -0.29 -3.96 14.36
CA TRP A 118 1.01 -3.32 14.41
C TRP A 118 1.70 -3.65 15.73
N LYS A 119 2.78 -4.42 15.66
CA LYS A 119 3.56 -4.81 16.82
C LYS A 119 4.68 -3.79 17.05
N GLU A 120 4.69 -3.17 18.22
CA GLU A 120 5.80 -2.33 18.65
C GLU A 120 7.05 -3.18 18.91
N ILE A 121 8.19 -2.71 18.40
CA ILE A 121 9.50 -3.33 18.52
C ILE A 121 10.50 -2.25 18.91
N THR A 122 11.25 -2.51 19.98
CA THR A 122 12.46 -1.74 20.31
C THR A 122 13.68 -2.54 19.86
N THR A 123 14.41 -2.02 18.88
CA THR A 123 15.64 -2.65 18.39
C THR A 123 16.74 -2.59 19.44
N GLY A 124 17.79 -3.40 19.28
CA GLY A 124 18.97 -3.38 20.17
C GLY A 124 19.72 -2.03 20.22
N LEU A 125 19.41 -1.11 19.31
CA LEU A 125 19.96 0.25 19.26
C LEU A 125 19.05 1.30 19.93
N GLY A 126 17.93 0.89 20.53
CA GLY A 126 16.97 1.80 21.15
C GLY A 126 16.02 2.50 20.17
N LEU A 127 16.00 2.08 18.89
CA LEU A 127 14.99 2.55 17.93
C LEU A 127 13.66 1.83 18.19
N VAL A 128 12.60 2.60 18.42
CA VAL A 128 11.20 2.16 18.49
C VAL A 128 10.62 2.21 17.09
N LEU A 129 10.02 1.10 16.65
CA LEU A 129 9.30 0.99 15.38
C LEU A 129 8.08 0.08 15.56
N TYR A 130 7.17 0.12 14.60
CA TYR A 130 6.06 -0.83 14.52
C TYR A 130 6.22 -1.69 13.27
N GLU A 131 5.96 -2.98 13.41
CA GLU A 131 5.91 -3.93 12.30
C GLU A 131 4.50 -4.52 12.14
N CYS A 132 3.98 -4.52 10.92
CA CYS A 132 2.75 -5.24 10.56
C CYS A 132 3.09 -6.31 9.52
N ALA A 133 2.94 -7.59 9.89
CA ALA A 133 3.21 -8.75 9.01
C ALA A 133 1.92 -9.45 8.54
N ASN A 134 0.76 -8.82 8.75
CA ASN A 134 -0.52 -9.39 8.32
C ASN A 134 -0.65 -9.29 6.80
N LYS A 135 -0.77 -10.44 6.12
CA LYS A 135 -0.80 -10.52 4.65
C LYS A 135 -2.16 -10.23 4.03
N ALA A 136 -3.20 -10.02 4.83
CA ALA A 136 -4.52 -9.69 4.33
C ALA A 136 -4.55 -8.24 3.77
N PRO A 137 -5.15 -8.01 2.58
CA PRO A 137 -5.22 -6.68 1.97
C PRO A 137 -5.87 -5.65 2.89
N GLY A 138 -5.30 -4.44 2.94
CA GLY A 138 -5.85 -3.34 3.73
C GLY A 138 -5.67 -3.45 5.25
N VAL A 139 -4.98 -4.47 5.75
CA VAL A 139 -4.78 -4.62 7.21
C VAL A 139 -3.65 -3.74 7.73
N CYS A 140 -2.48 -3.77 7.09
CA CYS A 140 -1.38 -2.86 7.40
C CYS A 140 -1.68 -1.47 6.82
N ALA A 141 -2.54 -0.74 7.53
CA ALA A 141 -3.16 0.49 7.06
C ALA A 141 -2.83 1.70 7.95
N PHE A 142 -2.97 2.88 7.37
CA PHE A 142 -2.76 4.16 8.01
C PHE A 142 -3.61 5.24 7.33
N SER A 143 -3.80 6.39 7.97
CA SER A 143 -4.38 7.57 7.34
C SER A 143 -3.40 8.71 7.45
N GLU A 144 -3.35 9.57 6.44
CA GLU A 144 -2.70 10.87 6.55
C GLU A 144 -3.33 11.67 7.69
N VAL A 145 -2.49 12.38 8.45
CA VAL A 145 -2.96 13.37 9.42
C VAL A 145 -3.17 14.66 8.63
N GLU A 146 -4.41 15.14 8.58
CA GLU A 146 -4.72 16.45 8.01
C GLU A 146 -3.89 17.51 8.75
N GLY A 147 -3.15 18.32 8.00
CA GLY A 147 -2.32 19.42 8.51
C GLY A 147 -3.13 20.66 8.86
#